data_AF-M7NSA7-F1
#
_entry.id   AF-M7NSA7-F1
#
_cell.length_a   1.000
_cell.length_b   1.000
_cell.length_c   1.000
_cell.angle_alpha   90.00
_cell.angle_beta   90.00
_cell.angle_gamma   90.00
#
_symmetry.space_group_name_H-M   'P 1'
#
loop_
_entity.id
_entity.type
_entity.pdbx_description
1 polymer ?
#
loop_
_entity_poly.entity_id
_entity_poly.type
_entity_poly.pdbx_seq_one_letter_code
_entity_poly.pdbx_strand_id
1 'polypeptide(L)'
;MQQRPHMHGGWPYTEDVKALMYMHPNLYVDIAVINWILPQQEFENYLKALIDAGFGNRLLFVTYQIVWPDTSDDAIESVNAAPFLTLKQKEDIFYNNAATFLGLSEEEIKKHKNR
;
A
#
# COMPACT_ATOMS: atom_id res chain seq x y z
N MET A 1 18.95 14.34 0.79
CA MET A 1 17.86 13.38 0.49
C MET A 1 16.57 14.16 0.41
N GLN A 2 15.85 14.07 -0.71
CA GLN A 2 14.52 14.69 -0.81
C GLN A 2 13.54 13.79 -0.04
N GLN A 3 12.86 14.34 0.97
CA GLN A 3 11.87 13.57 1.73
C GLN A 3 10.71 13.16 0.82
N ARG A 4 10.31 11.89 0.88
CA ARG A 4 9.09 11.41 0.21
C ARG A 4 7.92 11.57 1.18
N PRO A 5 6.91 12.38 0.86
CA PRO A 5 5.73 12.51 1.70
C PRO A 5 4.86 11.25 1.63
N HIS A 6 4.11 11.05 2.70
CA HIS A 6 3.23 9.92 2.91
C HIS A 6 1.86 10.40 3.39
N MET A 7 0.80 9.74 2.95
CA MET A 7 -0.59 10.06 3.28
C MET A 7 -1.43 8.78 3.45
N HIS A 8 -2.38 8.79 4.38
CA HIS A 8 -3.39 7.74 4.50
C HIS A 8 -4.30 7.68 3.28
N GLY A 9 -4.76 6.49 2.88
CA GLY A 9 -5.53 6.23 1.65
C GLY A 9 -6.83 7.01 1.44
N GLY A 10 -7.26 7.85 2.37
CA GLY A 10 -8.26 8.88 2.08
C GLY A 10 -9.64 8.37 1.63
N TRP A 11 -9.97 7.09 1.83
CA TRP A 11 -11.32 6.57 1.56
C TRP A 11 -12.36 7.39 2.35
N PRO A 12 -13.50 7.79 1.74
CA PRO A 12 -14.02 7.37 0.42
C PRO A 12 -13.64 8.29 -0.78
N TYR A 13 -12.67 9.21 -0.64
CA TYR A 13 -12.33 10.23 -1.65
C TYR A 13 -11.34 9.74 -2.72
N THR A 14 -11.62 8.61 -3.36
CA THR A 14 -10.69 7.93 -4.29
C THR A 14 -10.24 8.81 -5.46
N GLU A 15 -11.12 9.63 -6.03
CA GLU A 15 -10.75 10.52 -7.15
C GLU A 15 -9.81 11.64 -6.70
N ASP A 16 -9.98 12.16 -5.49
CA ASP A 16 -9.09 13.19 -4.94
C ASP A 16 -7.70 12.59 -4.64
N VAL A 17 -7.65 11.36 -4.13
CA VAL A 17 -6.39 10.61 -3.93
C VAL A 17 -5.66 10.43 -5.26
N LYS A 18 -6.36 10.03 -6.33
CA LYS A 18 -5.77 9.92 -7.67
C LYS A 18 -5.23 11.27 -8.16
N ALA A 19 -6.00 12.35 -7.97
CA ALA A 19 -5.58 13.70 -8.36
C ALA A 19 -4.31 14.13 -7.60
N LEU A 20 -4.24 13.89 -6.29
CA LEU A 20 -3.06 14.17 -5.48
C LEU A 20 -1.86 13.33 -5.91
N MET A 21 -2.04 12.03 -6.16
CA MET A 21 -0.96 11.16 -6.61
C MET A 21 -0.44 11.50 -8.02
N TYR A 22 -1.31 12.05 -8.88
CA TYR A 22 -0.93 12.58 -10.18
C TYR A 22 -0.12 13.88 -10.05
N MET A 23 -0.61 14.84 -9.25
CA MET A 23 0.03 16.14 -9.04
C MET A 23 1.33 16.07 -8.24
N HIS A 24 1.49 15.03 -7.40
CA HIS A 24 2.66 14.82 -6.54
C HIS A 24 3.31 13.46 -6.84
N PRO A 25 4.24 13.39 -7.81
CA PRO A 25 4.89 12.13 -8.22
C PRO A 25 5.68 11.43 -7.11
N ASN A 26 6.09 12.18 -6.08
CA ASN A 26 6.83 11.69 -4.92
C ASN A 26 5.93 11.28 -3.74
N LEU A 27 4.60 11.44 -3.85
CA LEU A 27 3.64 11.06 -2.81
C LEU A 27 3.39 9.56 -2.81
N TYR A 28 3.52 8.95 -1.62
CA TYR A 28 3.15 7.57 -1.33
C TYR A 28 1.85 7.55 -0.51
N VAL A 29 1.06 6.51 -0.71
CA VAL A 29 -0.24 6.33 -0.05
C VAL A 29 -0.26 4.99 0.66
N ASP A 30 -0.57 4.98 1.96
CA ASP A 30 -0.84 3.71 2.64
C ASP A 30 -2.29 3.26 2.50
N ILE A 31 -2.49 1.95 2.62
CA ILE A 31 -3.80 1.30 2.64
C ILE A 31 -4.18 0.81 4.04
N ALA A 32 -3.50 1.28 5.09
CA ALA A 32 -3.75 0.85 6.45
C ALA A 32 -5.15 1.26 6.89
N VAL A 33 -5.72 0.50 7.84
CA VAL A 33 -7.11 0.65 8.32
C VAL A 33 -8.12 0.27 7.24
N ILE A 34 -8.04 0.84 6.03
CA ILE A 34 -8.89 0.55 4.87
C ILE A 34 -8.86 -0.93 4.51
N ASN A 35 -7.69 -1.57 4.60
CA ASN A 35 -7.48 -2.99 4.29
C ASN A 35 -8.09 -3.99 5.29
N TRP A 36 -8.58 -3.57 6.46
CA TRP A 36 -9.23 -4.49 7.41
C TRP A 36 -10.57 -3.96 7.96
N ILE A 37 -10.83 -2.65 7.87
CA ILE A 37 -12.08 -2.06 8.38
C ILE A 37 -13.23 -2.11 7.38
N LEU A 38 -12.91 -2.10 6.08
CA LEU A 38 -13.92 -2.08 5.02
C LEU A 38 -14.37 -3.51 4.66
N PRO A 39 -15.62 -3.69 4.20
CA PRO A 39 -16.00 -4.92 3.52
C PRO A 39 -15.03 -5.23 2.37
N GLN A 40 -14.66 -6.49 2.20
CA GLN A 40 -13.66 -6.92 1.21
C GLN A 40 -13.90 -6.34 -0.18
N GLN A 41 -15.14 -6.39 -0.69
CA GLN A 41 -15.47 -5.87 -2.02
C GLN A 41 -15.24 -4.35 -2.15
N GLU A 42 -15.49 -3.59 -1.09
CA GLU A 42 -15.29 -2.14 -1.08
C GLU A 42 -13.80 -1.79 -1.05
N PHE A 43 -13.02 -2.51 -0.23
CA PHE A 43 -11.56 -2.39 -0.24
C PHE A 43 -10.98 -2.74 -1.62
N GLU A 44 -11.43 -3.83 -2.23
CA GLU A 44 -10.98 -4.25 -3.57
C GLU A 44 -11.31 -3.20 -4.63
N ASN A 45 -12.52 -2.60 -4.59
CA ASN A 45 -12.90 -1.54 -5.52
C ASN A 45 -11.97 -0.33 -5.40
N TYR A 46 -11.70 0.11 -4.17
CA TYR A 46 -10.78 1.21 -3.89
C TYR A 46 -9.35 0.89 -4.36
N LEU A 47 -8.82 -0.27 -3.99
CA LEU A 47 -7.47 -0.68 -4.35
C LEU A 47 -7.31 -0.85 -5.86
N LYS A 48 -8.29 -1.49 -6.52
CA LYS A 48 -8.29 -1.68 -7.97
C LYS A 48 -8.30 -0.33 -8.70
N ALA A 49 -9.06 0.65 -8.21
CA ALA A 49 -9.10 1.98 -8.81
C ALA A 49 -7.73 2.67 -8.82
N LEU A 50 -6.91 2.48 -7.77
CA LEU A 50 -5.54 3.02 -7.72
C LEU A 50 -4.55 2.22 -8.58
N ILE A 51 -4.71 0.90 -8.62
CA ILE A 51 -3.91 0.02 -9.46
C ILE A 51 -4.13 0.32 -10.94
N ASP A 52 -5.39 0.39 -11.38
CA ASP A 52 -5.77 0.68 -12.77
C ASP A 52 -5.30 2.09 -13.20
N ALA A 53 -5.25 3.04 -12.26
CA ALA A 53 -4.72 4.39 -12.50
C ALA A 53 -3.18 4.44 -12.59
N GLY A 54 -2.49 3.32 -12.41
CA GLY A 54 -1.03 3.22 -12.53
C GLY A 54 -0.24 3.60 -11.28
N PHE A 55 -0.89 3.65 -10.11
CA PHE A 55 -0.26 4.09 -8.86
C PHE A 55 0.30 2.97 -7.99
N GLY A 56 0.24 1.71 -8.45
CA GLY A 56 0.62 0.53 -7.66
C GLY A 56 2.03 0.54 -7.08
N ASN A 57 2.99 1.24 -7.70
CA ASN A 57 4.37 1.36 -7.23
C ASN A 57 4.58 2.41 -6.11
N ARG A 58 3.49 3.02 -5.62
CA ARG A 58 3.50 4.02 -4.55
C ARG A 58 2.48 3.72 -3.44
N LEU A 59 1.92 2.52 -3.45
CA LEU A 59 1.01 2.03 -2.41
C LEU A 59 1.79 1.30 -1.33
N LEU A 60 1.56 1.64 -0.06
CA LEU A 60 2.27 1.07 1.08
C LEU A 60 1.33 0.23 1.93
N PHE A 61 1.78 -0.97 2.30
CA PHE A 61 1.22 -1.68 3.45
C PHE A 61 1.85 -1.13 4.74
N VAL A 62 1.01 -0.67 5.67
CA VAL A 62 1.45 -0.19 6.99
C VAL A 62 0.64 -0.87 8.07
N THR A 63 1.32 -1.39 9.09
CA THR A 63 0.68 -2.00 10.25
C THR A 63 0.25 -0.91 11.23
N TYR A 64 -1.05 -0.59 11.27
CA TYR A 64 -1.63 0.36 12.24
C TYR A 64 -2.12 -0.36 13.51
N GLN A 65 -1.32 -1.30 14.02
CA GLN A 65 -1.63 -2.04 15.24
C GLN A 65 -1.20 -1.26 16.48
N ILE A 66 -2.12 -0.46 17.04
CA ILE A 66 -1.92 0.13 18.37
C ILE A 66 -2.87 -0.52 19.40
N VAL A 67 -4.08 -0.94 18.99
CA VAL A 67 -5.12 -1.45 19.91
C VAL A 67 -5.70 -2.81 19.51
N TRP A 68 -5.52 -3.24 18.25
CA TRP A 68 -6.22 -4.41 17.68
C TRP A 68 -5.21 -5.49 17.26
N PRO A 69 -4.96 -6.52 18.10
CA PRO A 69 -3.88 -7.49 17.88
C PRO A 69 -4.11 -8.44 16.70
N ASP A 70 -5.36 -8.70 16.31
CA ASP A 70 -5.67 -9.69 15.25
C ASP A 70 -5.81 -9.05 13.85
N THR A 71 -5.86 -7.72 13.74
CA THR A 71 -6.14 -7.04 12.46
C THR A 71 -5.01 -7.09 11.44
N SER A 72 -3.81 -7.52 11.83
CA SER A 72 -2.71 -7.71 10.89
C SER A 72 -2.98 -8.88 9.94
N ASP A 73 -3.58 -9.97 10.43
CA ASP A 73 -3.87 -11.14 9.61
C ASP A 73 -4.99 -10.82 8.62
N ASP A 74 -6.06 -10.17 9.08
CA ASP A 74 -7.16 -9.70 8.23
C ASP A 74 -6.66 -8.75 7.12
N ALA A 75 -5.75 -7.82 7.48
CA ALA A 75 -5.15 -6.87 6.54
C ALA A 75 -4.28 -7.56 5.48
N ILE A 76 -3.55 -8.61 5.86
CA ILE A 76 -2.72 -9.39 4.94
C ILE A 76 -3.63 -10.24 4.04
N GLU A 77 -4.66 -10.87 4.61
CA GLU A 77 -5.62 -11.70 3.88
C GLU A 77 -6.37 -10.88 2.83
N SER A 78 -6.84 -9.67 3.16
CA SER A 78 -7.60 -8.83 2.23
C SER A 78 -6.80 -8.46 0.97
N VAL A 79 -5.52 -8.11 1.12
CA VAL A 79 -4.61 -7.83 -0.02
C VAL A 79 -4.33 -9.11 -0.81
N ASN A 80 -4.17 -10.25 -0.14
CA ASN A 80 -3.94 -11.53 -0.81
C ASN A 80 -5.17 -12.06 -1.53
N ALA A 81 -6.36 -11.77 -1.04
CA ALA A 81 -7.64 -12.17 -1.64
C ALA A 81 -7.95 -11.40 -2.92
N ALA A 82 -7.43 -10.18 -3.09
CA ALA A 82 -7.65 -9.34 -4.27
C ALA A 82 -7.15 -10.04 -5.57
N PRO A 83 -8.07 -10.51 -6.44
CA PRO A 83 -7.71 -11.39 -7.56
C PRO A 83 -7.09 -10.64 -8.75
N PHE A 84 -7.26 -9.31 -8.80
CA PHE A 84 -6.72 -8.46 -9.85
C PHE A 84 -5.23 -8.11 -9.65
N LEU A 85 -4.66 -8.40 -8.48
CA LEU A 85 -3.25 -8.14 -8.20
C LEU A 85 -2.38 -9.29 -8.72
N THR A 86 -1.36 -8.95 -9.48
CA THR A 86 -0.25 -9.87 -9.78
C THR A 86 0.59 -10.14 -8.54
N LEU A 87 1.34 -11.24 -8.54
CA LEU A 87 2.29 -11.55 -7.45
C LEU A 87 3.29 -10.41 -7.22
N LYS A 88 3.77 -9.78 -8.31
CA LYS A 88 4.66 -8.62 -8.23
C LYS A 88 3.99 -7.42 -7.55
N GLN A 89 2.74 -7.11 -7.88
CA GLN A 89 2.03 -5.99 -7.23
C GLN A 89 1.79 -6.25 -5.74
N LYS A 90 1.53 -7.51 -5.34
CA LYS A 90 1.46 -7.88 -3.92
C LYS A 90 2.81 -7.66 -3.22
N GLU A 91 3.91 -8.11 -3.83
CA GLU A 91 5.25 -7.89 -3.30
C GLU A 91 5.61 -6.40 -3.22
N ASP A 92 5.18 -5.61 -4.21
CA ASP A 92 5.37 -4.16 -4.22
C ASP A 92 4.64 -3.49 -3.06
N ILE A 93 3.35 -3.81 -2.85
CA ILE A 93 2.53 -3.29 -1.75
C ILE A 93 3.10 -3.70 -0.39
N PHE A 94 3.45 -4.98 -0.21
CA PHE A 94 3.94 -5.50 1.07
C PHE A 94 5.37 -5.07 1.40
N TYR A 95 6.21 -4.77 0.41
CA TYR A 95 7.63 -4.54 0.66
C TYR A 95 8.31 -3.56 -0.30
N ASN A 96 8.33 -3.80 -1.62
CA ASN A 96 9.27 -3.10 -2.51
C ASN A 96 9.01 -1.58 -2.55
N ASN A 97 7.74 -1.16 -2.44
CA ASN A 97 7.39 0.26 -2.37
C ASN A 97 7.90 0.90 -1.07
N ALA A 98 7.82 0.19 0.06
CA ALA A 98 8.34 0.65 1.35
C ALA A 98 9.88 0.72 1.33
N ALA A 99 10.54 -0.29 0.76
CA ALA A 99 11.99 -0.30 0.58
C ALA A 99 12.45 0.89 -0.27
N THR A 100 11.71 1.16 -1.36
CA THR A 100 11.93 2.34 -2.17
C THR A 100 11.74 3.57 -1.31
N PHE A 101 10.55 3.79 -0.70
CA PHE A 101 10.18 4.93 0.14
C PHE A 101 11.19 5.28 1.25
N LEU A 102 11.72 4.26 1.94
CA LEU A 102 12.71 4.43 3.00
C LEU A 102 14.13 4.66 2.47
N GLY A 103 14.37 4.39 1.18
CA GLY A 103 15.68 4.53 0.56
C GLY A 103 16.64 3.43 0.99
N LEU A 104 16.13 2.21 1.17
CA LEU A 104 16.94 1.05 1.54
C LEU A 104 17.93 0.72 0.42
N SER A 105 19.14 0.34 0.83
CA SER A 105 20.18 -0.17 -0.06
C SER A 105 19.85 -1.57 -0.59
N GLU A 106 20.48 -1.96 -1.70
CA GLU A 106 20.37 -3.32 -2.24
C GLU A 106 20.81 -4.39 -1.23
N GLU A 107 21.83 -4.08 -0.41
CA GLU A 107 22.32 -4.98 0.64
C GLU A 107 21.28 -5.21 1.74
N GLU A 108 20.60 -4.14 2.20
CA GLU A 108 19.51 -4.23 3.18
C GLU A 108 18.33 -5.02 2.62
N ILE A 109 17.94 -4.75 1.36
CA ILE A 109 16.86 -5.46 0.68
C ILE A 109 17.18 -6.96 0.59
N LYS A 110 18.39 -7.30 0.14
CA LYS A 110 18.85 -8.70 0.05
C LYS A 110 18.83 -9.38 1.43
N LYS A 111 19.24 -8.68 2.48
CA LYS A 111 19.22 -9.22 3.85
C LYS A 111 17.79 -9.49 4.34
N HIS A 112 16.82 -8.64 4.03
CA HIS A 112 15.42 -8.84 4.45
C HIS A 112 14.76 -10.01 3.73
N LYS A 113 15.03 -10.18 2.42
CA LYS A 113 14.42 -11.25 1.61
C LYS A 113 15.03 -12.64 1.81
N ASN A 114 16.21 -12.72 2.44
CA ASN A 114 16.91 -13.98 2.73
C ASN A 114 16.64 -14.51 4.16
N ARG A 115 15.69 -13.92 4.89
CA ARG A 115 15.23 -14.40 6.20
C ARG A 115 14.01 -15.28 6.04
#